data_AF-R4LPT4-F1
#
_entry.id   AF-R4LPT4-F1
#
_cell.length_a   1.000
_cell.length_b   1.000
_cell.length_c   1.000
_cell.angle_alpha   90.00
_cell.angle_beta   90.00
_cell.angle_gamma   90.00
#
_symmetry.space_group_name_H-M   'P 1'
#
loop_
_entity.id
_entity.type
_entity.pdbx_description
1 polymer ?
#
loop_
_entity_poly.entity_id
_entity_poly.type
_entity_poly.pdbx_seq_one_letter_code
_entity_poly.pdbx_strand_id
1 'polypeptide(L)'
;MISDSRAATSWDSVLEHRSADTRQSIRERFEQAGVTADQVRAALADNGDELYSAAVSGVPGWAEPYGGMLAVALLAAEIGALTAHLTSRSARVRGLAVDALLEDYSAVAVAGRLGVARQKVYEIARAHSTGEFIARTPGRLP
;
A
#
# COMPACT_ATOMS: atom_id res chain seq x y z
N MET A 1 7.43 -32.55 -21.33
CA MET A 1 6.56 -31.37 -21.44
C MET A 1 6.54 -30.71 -20.08
N ILE A 2 7.27 -29.61 -19.93
CA ILE A 2 7.32 -28.82 -18.69
C ILE A 2 6.05 -27.97 -18.69
N SER A 3 5.12 -28.29 -17.80
CA SER A 3 3.99 -27.41 -17.49
C SER A 3 4.53 -26.17 -16.78
N ASP A 4 4.81 -25.11 -17.52
CA ASP A 4 5.12 -23.80 -16.96
C ASP A 4 3.80 -23.12 -16.56
N SER A 5 3.22 -23.56 -15.43
CA SER A 5 2.03 -22.91 -14.85
C SER A 5 2.47 -21.81 -13.88
N ARG A 6 3.13 -20.77 -14.37
CA ARG A 6 2.99 -19.46 -13.72
C ARG A 6 1.57 -19.00 -14.01
N ALA A 7 0.67 -19.21 -13.05
CA ALA A 7 -0.67 -18.65 -13.13
C ALA A 7 -0.54 -17.16 -13.51
N ALA A 8 -1.10 -16.77 -14.67
CA ALA A 8 -1.01 -15.40 -15.14
C ALA A 8 -1.52 -14.48 -14.04
N THR A 9 -0.70 -13.49 -13.66
CA THR A 9 -1.06 -12.55 -12.59
C THR A 9 -2.34 -11.82 -12.99
N SER A 10 -3.41 -12.00 -12.21
CA SER A 10 -4.68 -11.32 -12.46
C SER A 10 -4.63 -9.88 -11.94
N TRP A 11 -5.09 -8.93 -12.76
CA TRP A 11 -5.29 -7.53 -12.38
C TRP A 11 -6.14 -7.38 -11.10
N ASP A 12 -7.14 -8.24 -10.91
CA ASP A 12 -8.00 -8.21 -9.72
C ASP A 12 -7.23 -8.49 -8.44
N SER A 13 -6.23 -9.37 -8.51
CA SER A 13 -5.38 -9.71 -7.38
C SER A 13 -4.37 -8.59 -7.09
N VAL A 14 -3.76 -8.02 -8.12
CA VAL A 14 -2.77 -6.93 -7.98
C VAL A 14 -3.41 -5.67 -7.38
N LEU A 15 -4.61 -5.33 -7.85
CA LEU A 15 -5.34 -4.13 -7.45
C LEU A 15 -6.30 -4.38 -6.27
N GLU A 16 -6.11 -5.45 -5.49
CA GLU A 16 -7.10 -5.80 -4.46
C GLU A 16 -7.22 -4.75 -3.33
N HIS A 17 -6.19 -3.93 -3.13
CA HIS A 17 -6.19 -2.80 -2.20
C HIS A 17 -6.99 -1.59 -2.71
N ARG A 18 -7.34 -1.57 -3.99
CA ARG A 18 -8.20 -0.55 -4.61
C ARG A 18 -9.67 -0.95 -4.45
N SER A 19 -10.53 0.07 -4.39
CA SER A 19 -11.98 -0.11 -4.43
C SER A 19 -12.41 -0.68 -5.78
N ALA A 20 -13.43 -1.54 -5.79
CA ALA A 20 -13.84 -2.27 -6.99
C ALA A 20 -14.21 -1.34 -8.16
N ASP A 21 -14.81 -0.18 -7.86
CA ASP A 21 -15.22 0.84 -8.82
C ASP A 21 -14.04 1.55 -9.52
N THR A 22 -12.85 1.54 -8.93
CA THR A 22 -11.67 2.22 -9.51
C THR A 22 -10.73 1.28 -10.27
N ARG A 23 -10.81 -0.03 -10.05
CA ARG A 23 -9.86 -1.02 -10.60
C ARG A 23 -9.77 -0.99 -12.12
N GLN A 24 -10.91 -0.90 -12.81
CA GLN A 24 -10.95 -0.91 -14.26
C GLN A 24 -10.19 0.29 -14.86
N SER A 25 -10.43 1.50 -14.37
CA SER A 25 -9.76 2.70 -14.88
C SER A 25 -8.27 2.75 -14.53
N ILE A 26 -7.85 2.11 -13.44
CA ILE A 26 -6.42 1.98 -13.07
C ILE A 26 -5.74 1.00 -14.01
N ARG A 27 -6.36 -0.17 -14.23
CA ARG A 27 -5.89 -1.18 -15.18
C ARG A 27 -5.70 -0.58 -16.57
N GLU A 28 -6.70 0.12 -17.09
CA GLU A 28 -6.63 0.73 -18.43
C GLU A 28 -5.46 1.71 -18.56
N ARG A 29 -5.19 2.52 -17.53
CA ARG A 29 -4.03 3.44 -17.53
C ARG A 29 -2.69 2.71 -17.56
N PHE A 30 -2.56 1.59 -16.85
CA PHE A 30 -1.36 0.77 -16.92
C PHE A 30 -1.20 0.11 -18.29
N GLU A 31 -2.25 -0.49 -18.83
CA GLU A 31 -2.23 -1.14 -20.14
C GLU A 31 -1.90 -0.14 -21.26
N GLN A 32 -2.47 1.07 -21.22
CA GLN A 32 -2.15 2.16 -22.15
C GLN A 32 -0.69 2.63 -22.06
N ALA A 33 -0.09 2.53 -20.88
CA ALA A 33 1.34 2.82 -20.66
C ALA A 33 2.25 1.63 -20.97
N GLY A 34 1.72 0.52 -21.48
CA GLY A 34 2.47 -0.70 -21.77
C GLY A 34 2.92 -1.47 -20.52
N VAL A 35 2.33 -1.18 -19.36
CA VAL A 35 2.65 -1.83 -18.08
C VAL A 35 1.73 -3.03 -17.87
N THR A 36 2.34 -4.17 -17.59
CA THR A 36 1.65 -5.44 -17.32
C THR A 36 1.30 -5.60 -15.84
N ALA A 37 0.34 -6.48 -15.54
CA ALA A 37 -0.02 -6.83 -14.17
C ALA A 37 1.19 -7.39 -13.38
N ASP A 38 2.10 -8.11 -14.05
CA ASP A 38 3.31 -8.64 -13.45
C ASP A 38 4.30 -7.56 -13.02
N GLN A 39 4.46 -6.49 -13.81
CA GLN A 39 5.31 -5.35 -13.45
C GLN A 39 4.74 -4.59 -12.27
N VAL A 40 3.42 -4.36 -12.24
CA VAL A 40 2.78 -3.75 -11.06
C VAL A 40 2.92 -4.64 -9.84
N ARG A 41 2.69 -5.95 -9.96
CA ARG A 41 2.89 -6.90 -8.86
C ARG A 41 4.31 -6.88 -8.33
N ALA A 42 5.33 -6.84 -9.21
CA ALA A 42 6.73 -6.79 -8.81
C ALA A 42 7.02 -5.52 -7.98
N ALA A 43 6.62 -4.35 -8.49
CA ALA A 43 6.80 -3.06 -7.82
C ALA A 43 6.04 -2.95 -6.48
N LEU A 44 4.91 -3.63 -6.33
CA LEU A 44 4.19 -3.69 -5.07
C LEU A 44 4.83 -4.67 -4.08
N ALA A 45 5.44 -5.76 -4.57
CA ALA A 45 6.03 -6.79 -3.73
C ALA A 45 7.32 -6.32 -3.02
N ASP A 46 8.10 -5.46 -3.67
CA ASP A 46 9.31 -4.85 -3.10
C ASP A 46 9.09 -3.43 -2.56
N ASN A 47 7.84 -2.94 -2.55
CA ASN A 47 7.47 -1.57 -2.18
C ASN A 47 8.22 -0.47 -2.96
N GLY A 48 8.69 -0.78 -4.18
CA GLY A 48 9.36 0.18 -5.05
C GLY A 48 10.86 0.33 -4.80
N ASP A 49 11.50 -0.58 -4.08
CA ASP A 49 12.94 -0.55 -3.83
C ASP A 49 13.75 -0.54 -5.15
N GLU A 50 13.39 -1.38 -6.13
CA GLU A 50 14.04 -1.40 -7.45
C GLU A 50 13.84 -0.08 -8.20
N LEU A 51 12.62 0.47 -8.17
CA LEU A 51 12.30 1.76 -8.80
C LEU A 51 13.10 2.90 -8.18
N TYR A 52 13.19 2.94 -6.85
CA TYR A 52 13.96 3.94 -6.12
C TYR A 52 15.44 3.85 -6.47
N SER A 53 16.01 2.63 -6.45
CA SER A 53 17.40 2.39 -6.82
C SER A 53 17.72 2.86 -8.24
N ALA A 54 16.86 2.53 -9.21
CA ALA A 54 17.01 2.97 -10.60
C ALA A 54 16.93 4.50 -10.73
N ALA A 55 15.99 5.15 -10.03
CA ALA A 55 15.80 6.59 -10.08
C ALA A 55 17.01 7.38 -9.54
N VAL A 56 17.67 6.87 -8.49
CA VAL A 56 18.84 7.54 -7.89
C VAL A 56 20.18 7.09 -8.49
N SER A 57 20.19 6.11 -9.40
CA SER A 57 21.40 5.57 -10.03
C SER A 57 22.18 6.58 -10.87
N GLY A 58 21.51 7.64 -11.35
CA GLY A 58 22.08 8.63 -12.27
C GLY A 58 22.30 8.11 -13.69
N VAL A 59 21.87 6.87 -14.00
CA VAL A 59 22.00 6.27 -15.34
C VAL A 59 21.01 6.94 -16.31
N PRO A 60 21.45 7.53 -17.42
CA PRO A 60 20.54 8.02 -18.45
C PRO A 60 19.65 6.90 -19.00
N GLY A 61 18.37 7.18 -19.23
CA GLY A 61 17.44 6.16 -19.74
C GLY A 61 17.01 5.10 -18.71
N TRP A 62 17.29 5.29 -17.41
CA TRP A 62 16.92 4.33 -16.35
C TRP A 62 15.43 3.94 -16.31
N ALA A 63 14.55 4.78 -16.85
CA ALA A 63 13.11 4.53 -16.92
C ALA A 63 12.70 3.60 -18.08
N GLU A 64 13.55 3.42 -19.10
CA GLU A 64 13.23 2.61 -20.30
C GLU A 64 12.86 1.16 -19.97
N PRO A 65 13.55 0.44 -19.06
CA PRO A 65 13.17 -0.93 -18.68
C PRO A 65 11.77 -1.03 -18.07
N TYR A 66 11.23 0.08 -17.56
CA TYR A 66 9.90 0.15 -16.96
C TYR A 66 8.81 0.60 -17.94
N GLY A 67 9.15 0.93 -19.19
CA GLY A 67 8.21 1.51 -20.17
C GLY A 67 8.23 3.05 -20.22
N GLY A 68 9.26 3.68 -19.66
CA GLY A 68 9.47 5.12 -19.67
C GLY A 68 8.87 5.85 -18.46
N MET A 69 9.03 7.18 -18.44
CA MET A 69 8.72 8.00 -17.26
C MET A 69 7.25 7.94 -16.84
N LEU A 70 6.30 7.82 -17.78
CA LEU A 70 4.89 7.67 -17.45
C LEU A 70 4.62 6.36 -16.70
N ALA A 71 5.19 5.26 -17.18
CA ALA A 71 5.04 3.96 -16.53
C ALA A 71 5.61 3.98 -15.11
N VAL A 72 6.79 4.58 -14.92
CA VAL A 72 7.39 4.77 -13.59
C VAL A 72 6.49 5.61 -12.68
N ALA A 73 5.93 6.71 -13.18
CA ALA A 73 5.03 7.55 -12.39
C ALA A 73 3.75 6.80 -11.96
N LEU A 74 3.20 5.96 -12.83
CA LEU A 74 2.04 5.12 -12.52
C LEU A 74 2.38 4.05 -11.47
N LEU A 75 3.53 3.39 -11.61
CA LEU A 75 4.01 2.39 -10.63
C LEU A 75 4.22 3.02 -9.25
N ALA A 76 4.91 4.16 -9.19
CA ALA A 76 5.12 4.92 -7.96
C ALA A 76 3.79 5.38 -7.33
N ALA A 77 2.81 5.79 -8.15
CA ALA A 77 1.49 6.17 -7.68
C ALA A 77 0.71 4.98 -7.07
N GLU A 78 0.87 3.78 -7.62
CA GLU A 78 0.24 2.57 -7.07
C GLU A 78 0.90 2.14 -5.75
N ILE A 79 2.22 2.22 -5.64
CA ILE A 79 2.95 2.00 -4.38
C ILE A 79 2.46 2.99 -3.31
N GLY A 80 2.31 4.27 -3.66
CA GLY A 80 1.76 5.28 -2.76
C GLY A 80 0.34 4.96 -2.30
N ALA A 81 -0.50 4.44 -3.19
CA ALA A 81 -1.85 4.03 -2.84
C ALA A 81 -1.92 2.80 -1.93
N LEU A 82 -1.08 1.78 -2.19
CA LEU A 82 -0.93 0.64 -1.27
C LEU A 82 -0.47 1.12 0.11
N THR A 83 0.52 2.01 0.15
CA THR A 83 1.04 2.60 1.39
C THR A 83 -0.04 3.38 2.16
N ALA A 84 -0.87 4.16 1.45
CA ALA A 84 -1.99 4.87 2.05
C ALA A 84 -3.04 3.90 2.63
N HIS A 85 -3.34 2.82 1.92
CA HIS A 85 -4.24 1.77 2.40
C HIS A 85 -3.70 1.10 3.68
N LEU A 86 -2.42 0.72 3.69
CA LEU A 86 -1.77 0.09 4.85
C LEU A 86 -1.69 1.05 6.05
N THR A 87 -1.38 2.32 5.80
CA THR A 87 -1.35 3.37 6.83
C THR A 87 -2.72 3.56 7.48
N SER A 88 -3.78 3.63 6.66
CA SER A 88 -5.16 3.72 7.15
C SER A 88 -5.53 2.54 8.04
N ARG A 89 -5.20 1.32 7.62
CA ARG A 89 -5.44 0.10 8.41
C ARG A 89 -4.67 0.08 9.72
N SER A 90 -3.39 0.44 9.69
CA SER A 90 -2.55 0.53 10.88
C SER A 90 -3.09 1.57 11.86
N ALA A 91 -3.51 2.74 11.36
CA ALA A 91 -4.12 3.79 12.18
C ALA A 91 -5.40 3.31 12.88
N ARG A 92 -6.25 2.53 12.19
CA ARG A 92 -7.45 1.94 12.80
C ARG A 92 -7.13 0.94 13.90
N VAL A 93 -6.24 -0.01 13.64
CA VAL A 93 -5.80 -0.99 14.66
C VAL A 93 -5.24 -0.27 15.87
N ARG A 94 -4.39 0.74 15.63
CA ARG A 94 -3.79 1.57 16.68
C ARG A 94 -4.87 2.32 17.47
N GLY A 95 -5.87 2.89 16.80
CA GLY A 95 -6.98 3.57 17.46
C GLY A 95 -7.75 2.66 18.39
N LEU A 96 -8.19 1.49 17.91
CA LEU A 96 -8.90 0.48 18.72
C LEU A 96 -8.08 0.01 19.92
N ALA A 97 -6.79 -0.25 19.72
CA ALA A 97 -5.89 -0.68 20.80
C ALA A 97 -5.70 0.43 21.85
N VAL A 98 -5.57 1.69 21.42
CA VAL A 98 -5.42 2.83 22.33
C VAL A 98 -6.71 3.10 23.11
N ASP A 99 -7.86 3.01 22.47
CA ASP A 99 -9.16 3.18 23.12
C ASP A 99 -9.35 2.15 24.25
N ALA A 100 -9.12 0.86 23.95
CA ALA A 100 -9.15 -0.20 24.95
C ALA A 100 -8.14 0.01 26.09
N LEU A 101 -6.92 0.47 25.79
CA LEU A 101 -5.93 0.77 26.82
C LEU A 101 -6.34 1.93 27.75
N LEU A 102 -7.18 2.86 27.28
CA LEU A 102 -7.68 3.96 28.10
C LEU A 102 -8.75 3.52 29.11
N GLU A 103 -9.31 2.32 28.97
CA GLU A 103 -10.20 1.71 29.97
C GLU A 103 -9.42 1.29 31.22
N ASP A 104 -8.20 0.77 31.04
CA ASP A 104 -7.38 0.21 32.13
C ASP A 104 -6.26 1.14 32.62
N TYR A 105 -5.80 2.06 31.78
CA TYR A 105 -4.62 2.89 32.04
C TYR A 105 -4.90 4.38 31.83
N SER A 106 -4.22 5.22 32.61
CA SER A 106 -4.26 6.67 32.37
C SER A 106 -3.62 7.02 31.02
N ALA A 107 -4.14 8.07 30.36
CA ALA A 107 -3.59 8.58 29.10
C ALA A 107 -2.10 8.96 29.19
N VAL A 108 -1.59 9.35 30.37
CA VAL A 108 -0.16 9.63 30.58
C VAL A 108 0.67 8.34 30.53
N ALA A 109 0.19 7.27 31.16
CA ALA A 109 0.86 5.98 31.12
C ALA A 109 0.89 5.40 29.69
N VAL A 110 -0.22 5.49 28.96
CA VAL A 110 -0.30 5.08 27.56
C VAL A 110 0.63 5.92 26.67
N ALA A 111 0.63 7.25 26.85
CA ALA A 111 1.51 8.18 26.12
C ALA A 111 2.99 7.83 26.31
N GLY A 112 3.41 7.57 27.56
CA GLY A 112 4.79 7.20 27.88
C GLY A 112 5.23 5.90 27.21
N ARG A 113 4.35 4.89 27.13
CA ARG A 113 4.65 3.61 26.47
C ARG A 113 4.69 3.72 24.94
N LEU A 114 3.85 4.58 24.36
CA LEU A 114 3.78 4.77 22.91
C LEU A 114 4.76 5.82 22.37
N GLY A 115 5.50 6.51 23.24
CA GLY A 115 6.43 7.57 22.83
C GLY A 115 5.73 8.76 22.16
N VAL A 116 4.49 9.09 22.57
CA VAL A 116 3.71 10.20 22.02
C VAL A 116 3.26 11.17 23.10
N ALA A 117 2.86 12.38 22.71
CA ALA A 117 2.24 13.32 23.63
C ALA A 117 0.87 12.81 24.12
N ARG A 118 0.49 13.16 25.36
CA ARG A 118 -0.82 12.81 25.95
C ARG A 118 -1.99 13.19 25.04
N GLN A 119 -1.99 14.40 24.46
CA GLN A 119 -3.06 14.85 23.56
C GLN A 119 -3.20 13.92 22.34
N LYS A 120 -2.09 13.39 21.85
CA LYS A 120 -2.08 12.48 20.70
C LYS A 120 -2.77 11.15 21.00
N VAL A 121 -2.76 10.71 22.26
CA VAL A 121 -3.45 9.49 22.69
C VAL A 121 -4.97 9.62 22.46
N TYR A 122 -5.56 10.74 22.85
CA TYR A 122 -7.00 10.97 22.64
C TYR A 122 -7.36 11.18 21.16
N GLU A 123 -6.47 11.80 20.38
CA GLU A 123 -6.66 11.88 18.92
C GLU A 123 -6.65 10.51 18.26
N ILE A 124 -5.72 9.63 18.66
CA ILE A 124 -5.61 8.26 18.13
C ILE A 124 -6.87 7.46 18.48
N ALA A 125 -7.34 7.51 19.73
CA ALA A 125 -8.59 6.87 20.14
C ALA A 125 -9.77 7.43 19.33
N ARG A 126 -9.93 8.75 19.25
CA ARG A 126 -11.08 9.32 18.52
C ARG A 126 -11.11 8.96 17.03
N ALA A 127 -9.94 8.84 16.38
CA ALA A 127 -9.84 8.62 14.94
C ALA A 127 -10.34 7.24 14.44
N HIS A 128 -10.58 6.24 15.30
CA HIS A 128 -11.09 4.93 14.85
C HIS A 128 -12.62 4.89 14.60
N SER A 129 -13.33 5.98 14.87
CA SER A 129 -14.80 6.03 14.82
C SER A 129 -15.40 6.36 13.45
N THR A 130 -14.59 6.54 12.40
CA THR A 130 -15.07 7.02 11.10
C THR A 130 -14.37 6.33 9.91
N GLY A 131 -14.93 5.24 9.36
CA GLY A 131 -14.52 4.74 8.02
C GLY A 131 -14.81 3.27 7.70
N GLU A 132 -15.48 3.03 6.57
CA GLU A 132 -15.72 1.74 5.94
C GLU A 132 -14.62 1.44 4.91
N PHE A 133 -13.75 0.44 5.12
CA PHE A 133 -12.70 0.10 4.13
C PHE A 133 -12.33 -1.39 4.12
N ILE A 134 -11.89 -1.82 2.93
CA ILE A 134 -11.68 -3.19 2.41
C ILE A 134 -10.99 -4.16 3.40
N ALA A 135 -11.52 -5.39 3.46
CA ALA A 135 -11.30 -6.36 4.53
C ALA A 135 -9.94 -7.10 4.58
N ARG A 136 -9.10 -7.09 3.53
CA ARG A 136 -7.86 -7.94 3.48
C ARG A 136 -6.69 -7.25 2.77
N THR A 137 -5.46 -7.70 3.09
CA THR A 137 -4.20 -7.22 2.47
C THR A 137 -3.89 -7.94 1.17
N PRO A 138 -3.52 -7.21 0.11
CA PRO A 138 -2.28 -7.38 -0.64
C PRO A 138 -1.48 -8.69 -0.57
N GLY A 139 -1.82 -9.77 -1.24
CA GLY A 139 -0.82 -10.81 -1.57
C GLY A 139 -0.26 -11.64 -0.41
N ARG A 140 -1.00 -11.82 0.69
CA ARG A 140 -0.68 -12.88 1.66
C ARG A 140 -1.41 -14.17 1.27
N LEU A 141 -0.71 -15.08 0.59
CA LEU A 141 -1.13 -16.49 0.55
C LEU A 141 -1.05 -17.08 1.99
N PRO A 142 -1.95 -17.98 2.38
CA PRO A 142 -1.87 -18.68 3.66
C PRO A 142 -0.56 -19.43 3.84
#